data_AF-A0A8S3X1B0-F1
#
_entry.id   AF-A0A8S3X1B0-F1
#
_cell.length_a   1.000
_cell.length_b   1.000
_cell.length_c   1.000
_cell.angle_alpha   90.00
_cell.angle_beta   90.00
_cell.angle_gamma   90.00
#
_symmetry.space_group_name_H-M   'P 1'
#
loop_
_entity.id
_entity.type
_entity.pdbx_description
1 polymer ?
#
loop_
_entity_poly.entity_id
_entity_poly.type
_entity_poly.pdbx_seq_one_letter_code
_entity_poly.pdbx_strand_id
1 'polypeptide(L)'
;MQKLISTERNEKEINKNLRDINKKLQAVYRFVSSVQSTFMELFEFNMKATTFLLPFSAFQIVQSLRNLELNMEFICFFSGSILHFFMPCYCSNLLMDKGNSLREEIYSCGWENQPNIKIRKTLLFMLTRCNIPLSIRTIFYPINLGTFAEMCRQAYTIFSIMNAAWS
;
A
#
# COMPACT_ATOMS: atom_id res chain seq x y z
N MET A 1 -6.09 8.10 -20.34
CA MET A 1 -6.94 7.30 -21.28
C MET A 1 -7.56 8.14 -22.41
N GLN A 2 -7.84 9.42 -22.21
CA GLN A 2 -8.43 10.31 -23.23
C GLN A 2 -7.66 10.36 -24.57
N LYS A 3 -6.32 10.36 -24.56
CA LYS A 3 -5.50 10.30 -25.79
C LYS A 3 -5.65 9.01 -26.62
N LEU A 4 -6.20 7.94 -26.03
CA LEU A 4 -6.46 6.69 -26.76
C LEU A 4 -7.76 6.77 -27.57
N ILE A 5 -8.69 7.65 -27.19
CA ILE A 5 -10.05 7.74 -27.75
C ILE A 5 -10.19 8.95 -28.69
N SER A 6 -9.37 9.99 -28.53
CA SER A 6 -9.43 11.23 -29.32
C SER A 6 -8.71 11.18 -30.68
N THR A 7 -8.03 10.09 -31.03
CA THR A 7 -7.37 9.92 -32.33
C THR A 7 -8.19 8.93 -33.15
N GLU A 8 -8.53 9.26 -34.39
CA GLU A 8 -9.10 8.37 -35.41
C GLU A 8 -8.22 7.12 -35.61
N ARG A 9 -8.29 6.18 -34.68
CA ARG A 9 -7.56 4.91 -34.73
C ARG A 9 -8.53 3.81 -35.11
N ASN A 10 -8.08 2.98 -36.05
CA ASN A 10 -8.73 1.73 -36.42
C ASN A 10 -9.23 1.00 -35.17
N GLU A 11 -10.50 0.57 -35.14
CA GLU A 11 -11.10 -0.15 -34.00
C GLU A 11 -10.25 -1.34 -33.52
N LYS A 12 -9.50 -1.95 -34.44
CA LYS A 12 -8.54 -3.02 -34.18
C LYS A 12 -7.40 -2.58 -33.26
N GLU A 13 -6.91 -1.36 -33.41
CA GLU A 13 -5.83 -0.81 -32.59
C GLU A 13 -6.32 -0.44 -31.18
N ILE A 14 -7.53 0.11 -31.07
CA ILE A 14 -8.16 0.37 -29.76
C ILE A 14 -8.33 -0.95 -29.00
N ASN A 15 -8.87 -1.98 -29.65
CA ASN A 15 -9.02 -3.31 -29.04
C ASN A 15 -7.68 -3.94 -28.65
N LYS A 16 -6.62 -3.77 -29.45
CA LYS A 16 -5.28 -4.24 -29.11
C LYS A 16 -4.75 -3.55 -27.85
N ASN A 17 -4.85 -2.23 -27.78
CA ASN A 17 -4.40 -1.44 -26.63
C ASN A 17 -5.18 -1.81 -25.35
N LEU A 18 -6.51 -1.93 -25.44
CA LEU A 18 -7.34 -2.35 -24.31
C LEU A 18 -7.00 -3.77 -23.83
N ARG A 19 -6.71 -4.69 -24.76
CA ARG A 19 -6.26 -6.04 -24.41
C ARG A 19 -4.92 -6.00 -23.67
N ASP A 20 -3.98 -5.16 -24.11
CA ASP A 20 -2.66 -5.05 -23.47
C ASP A 20 -2.75 -4.40 -22.08
N ILE A 21 -3.60 -3.37 -21.91
CA ILE A 21 -3.90 -2.79 -20.59
C ILE A 21 -4.52 -3.84 -19.67
N ASN A 22 -5.50 -4.61 -20.15
CA ASN A 22 -6.13 -5.68 -19.37
C ASN A 22 -5.12 -6.75 -18.91
N LYS A 23 -4.20 -7.17 -19.80
CA LYS A 23 -3.14 -8.12 -19.44
C LYS A 23 -2.24 -7.56 -18.34
N LYS A 24 -1.81 -6.30 -18.46
CA LYS A 24 -0.99 -5.63 -17.44
C LYS A 24 -1.72 -5.54 -16.10
N LEU A 25 -2.99 -5.14 -16.13
CA LEU A 25 -3.82 -5.05 -14.93
C LEU A 25 -3.96 -6.42 -14.25
N GLN A 26 -4.24 -7.48 -15.02
CA GLN A 26 -4.29 -8.85 -14.49
C GLN A 26 -2.94 -9.30 -13.91
N ALA A 27 -1.82 -8.95 -14.54
CA ALA A 27 -0.49 -9.27 -14.00
C ALA A 27 -0.25 -8.56 -12.66
N VAL A 28 -0.66 -7.30 -12.52
CA VAL A 28 -0.59 -6.56 -11.25
C VAL A 28 -1.44 -7.24 -10.19
N TYR A 29 -2.71 -7.55 -10.47
CA TYR A 29 -3.58 -8.25 -9.50
C TYR A 29 -3.00 -9.60 -9.07
N ARG A 30 -2.43 -10.38 -10.01
CA ARG A 30 -1.78 -11.67 -9.70
C ARG A 30 -0.54 -11.48 -8.82
N PHE A 31 0.30 -10.50 -9.16
CA PHE A 31 1.49 -10.18 -8.37
C PHE A 31 1.11 -9.78 -6.95
N VAL A 32 0.15 -8.87 -6.80
CA VAL A 32 -0.36 -8.41 -5.50
C VAL A 32 -0.93 -9.57 -4.69
N SER A 33 -1.74 -10.42 -5.32
CA SER A 33 -2.29 -11.61 -4.67
C SER A 33 -1.19 -12.59 -4.23
N SER A 34 -0.14 -12.77 -5.03
CA SER A 34 0.98 -13.65 -4.69
C SER A 34 1.80 -13.09 -3.53
N VAL A 35 2.10 -11.78 -3.56
CA VAL A 35 2.80 -11.12 -2.46
C VAL A 35 1.96 -11.21 -1.18
N GLN A 36 0.66 -10.96 -1.27
CA GLN A 36 -0.23 -11.05 -0.13
C GLN A 36 -0.23 -12.46 0.46
N SER A 37 -0.41 -13.52 -0.35
CA SER A 37 -0.43 -14.89 0.17
C SER A 37 0.88 -15.34 0.81
N THR A 38 2.03 -14.86 0.31
CA THR A 38 3.34 -15.26 0.84
C THR A 38 3.74 -14.46 2.07
N PHE A 39 3.45 -13.16 2.09
CA PHE A 39 3.96 -12.26 3.12
C PHE A 39 2.97 -11.96 4.23
N MET A 40 1.68 -12.29 4.08
CA MET A 40 0.63 -11.98 5.07
C MET A 40 0.99 -12.45 6.48
N GLU A 41 1.34 -13.72 6.68
CA GLU A 41 1.65 -14.26 8.00
C GLU A 41 2.90 -13.61 8.62
N LEU A 42 3.95 -13.45 7.81
CA LEU A 42 5.19 -12.80 8.23
C LEU A 42 4.94 -11.35 8.64
N PHE A 43 4.10 -10.64 7.90
CA PHE A 43 3.79 -9.23 8.15
C PHE A 43 3.00 -9.05 9.44
N GLU A 44 2.04 -9.93 9.73
CA GLU A 44 1.28 -9.89 10.98
C GLU A 44 2.17 -10.16 12.19
N PHE A 45 3.06 -11.13 12.08
CA PHE A 45 4.05 -11.40 13.13
C PHE A 45 4.97 -10.20 13.32
N ASN A 46 5.48 -9.63 12.23
CA ASN A 46 6.36 -8.45 12.28
C ASN A 46 5.67 -7.24 12.90
N MET A 47 4.40 -7.00 12.57
CA MET A 47 3.61 -5.90 13.16
C MET A 47 3.48 -6.07 14.67
N LYS A 48 3.12 -7.27 15.15
CA LYS A 48 3.02 -7.54 16.59
C LYS A 48 4.36 -7.38 17.30
N ALA A 49 5.43 -7.92 16.72
CA ALA A 49 6.77 -7.81 17.28
C ALA A 49 7.25 -6.36 17.36
N THR A 50 7.06 -5.57 16.31
CA THR A 50 7.48 -4.16 16.25
C THR A 50 6.71 -3.28 17.23
N THR A 51 5.41 -3.53 17.48
CA THR A 51 4.64 -2.83 18.52
C THR A 51 5.27 -2.93 19.92
N PHE A 52 5.96 -4.02 20.24
CA PHE A 52 6.65 -4.20 21.53
C PHE A 52 8.13 -3.76 21.50
N LEU A 53 8.85 -4.04 20.41
CA LEU A 53 10.28 -3.74 20.30
C LEU A 53 10.56 -2.24 20.11
N LEU A 54 9.66 -1.51 19.45
CA LEU A 54 9.83 -0.09 19.14
C LEU A 54 9.75 0.81 20.39
N PRO A 55 8.79 0.64 21.33
CA PRO A 55 8.78 1.34 22.61
C PRO A 55 10.00 1.02 23.48
N PHE A 56 10.42 -0.24 23.48
CA PHE A 56 11.54 -0.70 24.30
C PHE A 56 12.87 -0.08 23.82
N SER A 57 13.13 -0.10 22.52
CA SER A 57 14.30 0.57 21.94
C SER A 57 14.24 2.09 22.15
N ALA A 58 13.07 2.73 22.02
CA ALA A 58 12.91 4.14 22.35
C ALA A 58 13.23 4.45 23.82
N PHE A 59 12.78 3.61 24.75
CA PHE A 59 13.10 3.74 26.17
C PHE A 59 14.60 3.63 26.44
N GLN A 60 15.27 2.64 25.85
CA GLN A 60 16.73 2.49 25.98
C GLN A 60 17.50 3.68 25.42
N ILE A 61 17.05 4.25 24.29
CA ILE A 61 17.64 5.48 23.73
C ILE A 61 17.51 6.63 24.73
N VAL A 62 16.33 6.83 25.31
CA VAL A 62 16.09 7.90 26.30
C VAL A 62 16.93 7.70 27.56
N GLN A 63 17.05 6.47 28.07
CA GLN A 63 17.88 6.17 29.23
C GLN A 63 19.37 6.41 28.96
N SER A 64 19.85 5.99 27.79
CA SER A 64 21.25 6.21 27.38
C SER A 64 21.55 7.71 27.26
N LEU A 65 20.62 8.47 26.66
CA LEU A 65 20.70 9.94 26.59
C LEU A 65 20.77 10.60 27.97
N ARG A 66 20.00 10.12 28.96
CA ARG A 66 20.06 10.61 30.34
C ARG A 66 21.43 10.37 30.99
N ASN A 67 22.09 9.28 30.63
CA ASN A 67 23.43 8.94 31.10
C ASN A 67 24.55 9.61 30.27
N LEU A 68 24.22 10.49 29.32
CA LEU A 68 25.16 11.13 28.37
C LEU A 68 25.91 10.12 27.48
N GLU A 69 25.40 8.90 27.34
CA GLU A 69 25.94 7.86 26.47
C GLU A 69 25.06 7.69 25.24
N LEU A 70 25.62 7.82 24.04
CA LEU A 70 24.90 7.60 22.79
C LEU A 70 25.15 6.19 22.28
N ASN A 71 24.16 5.34 22.43
CA ASN A 71 24.22 3.98 21.92
C ASN A 71 23.68 3.92 20.49
N MET A 72 24.57 4.07 19.51
CA MET A 72 24.25 4.12 18.08
C MET A 72 23.51 2.88 17.59
N GLU A 73 23.75 1.73 18.21
CA GLU A 73 23.10 0.46 17.86
C GLU A 73 21.57 0.56 18.02
N PHE A 74 21.09 1.11 19.14
CA PHE A 74 19.65 1.25 19.38
C PHE A 74 18.99 2.27 18.47
N ILE A 75 19.70 3.36 18.13
CA ILE A 75 19.19 4.37 17.18
C ILE A 75 19.06 3.77 15.78
N CYS A 76 20.07 3.03 15.32
CA CYS A 76 20.03 2.31 14.05
C CYS A 76 18.91 1.26 14.03
N PHE A 77 18.75 0.51 15.12
CA PHE A 77 17.68 -0.48 15.24
C PHE A 77 16.28 0.16 15.21
N PHE A 78 16.08 1.26 15.93
CA PHE A 78 14.81 1.98 15.99
C PHE A 78 14.44 2.56 14.62
N SER A 79 15.37 3.29 13.99
CA SER A 79 15.16 3.86 12.65
C SER A 79 14.97 2.79 11.58
N GLY A 80 15.76 1.71 11.63
CA GLY A 80 15.64 0.57 10.74
C GLY A 80 14.29 -0.13 10.86
N SER A 81 13.81 -0.35 12.09
CA SER A 81 12.50 -0.97 12.36
C SER A 81 11.35 -0.12 11.84
N ILE A 82 11.42 1.21 12.02
CA ILE A 82 10.44 2.16 11.48
C ILE A 82 10.41 2.09 9.95
N LEU A 83 11.58 2.18 9.30
CA LEU A 83 11.68 2.14 7.85
C LEU A 83 11.19 0.81 7.26
N HIS A 84 11.54 -0.30 7.91
CA HIS A 84 11.14 -1.63 7.49
C HIS A 84 9.61 -1.80 7.48
N PHE A 85 8.92 -1.21 8.46
CA PHE A 85 7.46 -1.25 8.52
C PHE A 85 6.80 -0.18 7.64
N PHE A 86 7.41 1.01 7.52
CA PHE A 86 6.89 2.12 6.71
C PHE A 86 6.86 1.79 5.22
N MET A 87 7.94 1.23 4.66
CA MET A 87 8.07 0.91 3.24
C MET A 87 6.88 0.13 2.65
N PRO A 88 6.52 -1.05 3.17
CA PRO A 88 5.37 -1.84 2.68
C PRO A 88 4.03 -1.12 2.87
N CYS A 89 3.82 -0.39 3.98
CA CYS A 89 2.63 0.44 4.19
C CYS A 89 2.51 1.54 3.13
N TYR A 90 3.63 2.20 2.79
CA TYR A 90 3.70 3.21 1.76
C TYR A 90 3.44 2.63 0.36
N CYS A 91 4.10 1.52 0.02
CA CYS A 91 3.91 0.82 -1.25
C CYS A 91 2.45 0.38 -1.44
N SER A 92 1.82 -0.18 -0.40
CA SER A 92 0.41 -0.58 -0.45
C SER A 92 -0.53 0.61 -0.63
N ASN A 93 -0.27 1.72 0.07
CA ASN A 93 -1.07 2.94 -0.11
C ASN A 93 -0.92 3.51 -1.52
N LEU A 94 0.31 3.61 -2.01
CA LEU A 94 0.60 4.09 -3.37
C LEU A 94 -0.07 3.21 -4.42
N LEU A 95 -0.06 1.89 -4.23
CA LEU A 95 -0.73 0.95 -5.13
C LEU A 95 -2.26 1.19 -5.14
N MET A 96 -2.86 1.42 -3.98
CA MET A 96 -4.29 1.74 -3.86
C MET A 96 -4.61 3.06 -4.56
N ASP A 97 -3.79 4.10 -4.37
CA ASP A 97 -3.96 5.42 -5.00
C ASP A 97 -3.84 5.33 -6.52
N LYS A 98 -2.85 4.58 -7.03
CA LYS A 98 -2.69 4.34 -8.48
C LYS A 98 -3.84 3.52 -9.06
N GLY A 99 -4.37 2.55 -8.31
CA GLY A 99 -5.56 1.80 -8.70
C GLY A 99 -6.79 2.70 -8.82
N ASN A 100 -7.00 3.60 -7.86
CA ASN A 100 -8.10 4.57 -7.88
C ASN A 100 -7.96 5.58 -9.03
N SER A 101 -6.75 6.09 -9.27
CA SER A 101 -6.46 7.00 -10.39
C SER A 101 -6.70 6.32 -11.73
N LEU A 102 -6.33 5.04 -11.90
CA LEU A 102 -6.65 4.27 -13.10
C LEU A 102 -8.17 4.12 -13.31
N ARG A 103 -8.92 3.86 -12.24
CA ARG A 103 -10.39 3.78 -12.29
C ARG A 103 -11.00 5.10 -12.76
N GLU A 104 -10.53 6.22 -12.23
CA GLU A 104 -10.99 7.55 -12.60
C GLU A 104 -10.65 7.90 -14.06
N GLU A 105 -9.46 7.52 -14.53
CA GLU A 105 -9.06 7.64 -15.93
C GLU A 105 -9.92 6.80 -16.88
N ILE A 106 -10.32 5.58 -16.47
CA ILE A 106 -11.25 4.75 -17.25
C ILE A 106 -12.64 5.38 -17.26
N TYR A 107 -13.10 5.92 -16.13
CA TYR A 107 -14.40 6.55 -16.03
C TYR A 107 -14.50 7.82 -16.90
N SER A 108 -13.48 8.68 -16.85
CA SER A 108 -13.43 9.97 -17.56
C SER A 108 -13.01 9.88 -19.04
N CYS A 109 -12.88 8.67 -19.58
CA CYS A 109 -12.40 8.48 -20.95
C CYS A 109 -13.46 8.71 -22.04
N GLY A 110 -14.72 9.00 -21.68
CA GLY A 110 -15.81 9.19 -22.63
C GLY A 110 -16.32 7.88 -23.23
N TRP A 111 -16.27 6.79 -22.46
CA TRP A 111 -16.69 5.45 -22.89
C TRP A 111 -18.18 5.39 -23.28
N GLU A 112 -18.99 6.31 -22.75
CA GLU A 112 -20.41 6.47 -23.05
C GLU A 112 -20.66 6.91 -24.49
N ASN A 113 -19.74 7.68 -25.08
CA ASN A 113 -19.83 8.22 -26.43
C ASN A 113 -19.24 7.28 -27.49
N GLN A 114 -18.76 6.08 -27.10
CA GLN A 114 -18.18 5.14 -28.05
C GLN A 114 -19.27 4.38 -28.85
N PRO A 115 -19.30 4.50 -30.19
CA PRO A 115 -20.29 3.81 -31.03
C PRO A 115 -20.11 2.27 -31.01
N ASN A 116 -18.90 1.77 -30.76
CA ASN A 116 -18.64 0.33 -30.76
C ASN A 116 -19.03 -0.32 -29.42
N ILE A 117 -20.10 -1.13 -29.46
CA ILE A 117 -20.63 -1.80 -28.25
C ILE A 117 -19.66 -2.79 -27.60
N LYS A 118 -18.74 -3.41 -28.37
CA LYS A 118 -17.75 -4.35 -27.82
C LYS A 118 -16.70 -3.62 -26.99
N ILE A 119 -16.23 -2.47 -27.50
CA ILE A 119 -15.28 -1.59 -26.80
C ILE A 119 -15.94 -1.05 -25.53
N ARG A 120 -17.18 -0.56 -25.63
CA ARG A 120 -17.95 -0.05 -24.50
C ARG A 120 -18.12 -1.09 -23.39
N LYS A 121 -18.54 -2.32 -23.73
CA LYS A 121 -18.64 -3.43 -22.77
C LYS A 121 -17.30 -3.76 -22.12
N THR A 122 -16.21 -3.75 -22.89
CA THR A 122 -14.86 -4.03 -22.36
C THR A 122 -14.42 -2.98 -21.34
N LEU A 123 -14.68 -1.69 -21.62
CA LEU A 123 -14.40 -0.59 -20.69
C LEU A 123 -15.23 -0.69 -19.41
N LEU A 124 -16.52 -1.04 -19.53
CA LEU A 124 -17.39 -1.33 -18.39
C LEU A 124 -16.84 -2.48 -17.52
N PHE A 125 -16.42 -3.59 -18.13
CA PHE A 125 -15.80 -4.69 -17.39
C PHE A 125 -14.50 -4.27 -16.69
N MET A 126 -13.66 -3.48 -17.35
CA MET A 126 -12.45 -2.93 -16.76
C MET A 126 -12.78 -2.04 -15.56
N LEU A 127 -13.76 -1.15 -15.69
CA LEU A 127 -14.20 -0.26 -14.62
C LEU A 127 -14.71 -1.04 -13.40
N THR A 128 -15.55 -2.05 -13.62
CA THR A 128 -16.05 -2.93 -12.55
C THR A 128 -14.91 -3.67 -11.84
N ARG A 129 -13.91 -4.13 -12.59
CA ARG A 129 -12.73 -4.81 -12.00
C ARG A 129 -11.84 -3.85 -11.22
N CYS A 130 -11.58 -2.67 -11.76
CA CYS A 130 -10.81 -1.61 -11.07
C CYS A 130 -11.53 -1.05 -9.84
N ASN A 131 -12.83 -1.29 -9.69
CA ASN A 131 -13.56 -0.93 -8.47
C ASN A 131 -13.21 -1.83 -7.28
N ILE A 132 -12.61 -3.00 -7.52
CA ILE A 132 -12.07 -3.84 -6.46
C ILE A 132 -10.74 -3.20 -6.01
N PRO A 133 -10.64 -2.71 -4.77
CA PRO A 133 -9.48 -1.97 -4.31
C PRO A 133 -8.24 -2.86 -4.38
N LEU A 134 -7.19 -2.37 -5.04
CA LEU A 134 -5.84 -2.94 -5.05
C LEU A 134 -5.16 -2.68 -3.70
N SER A 135 -5.71 -3.27 -2.64
CA SER A 135 -5.23 -3.13 -1.27
C SER A 135 -4.61 -4.43 -0.82
N ILE A 136 -3.35 -4.36 -0.37
CA ILE A 136 -2.70 -5.48 0.31
C ILE A 136 -3.30 -5.56 1.70
N ARG A 137 -3.89 -6.71 2.04
CA ARG A 137 -4.55 -6.94 3.33
C ARG A 137 -3.92 -8.14 4.04
N THR A 138 -3.69 -8.02 5.34
CA THR A 138 -3.45 -9.19 6.19
C THR A 138 -4.77 -9.81 6.64
N ILE A 139 -4.73 -10.86 7.48
CA ILE A 139 -5.91 -11.56 8.00
C ILE A 139 -6.74 -10.59 8.86
N PHE A 140 -6.06 -9.76 9.64
CA PHE A 140 -6.70 -8.84 10.59
C PHE A 140 -6.71 -7.37 10.16
N TYR A 141 -5.73 -6.90 9.37
CA TYR A 141 -5.57 -5.47 9.09
C TYR A 141 -5.26 -5.16 7.61
N PRO A 142 -5.81 -4.08 7.05
CA PRO A 142 -5.32 -3.56 5.79
C PRO A 142 -3.90 -3.00 5.97
N ILE A 143 -2.97 -3.34 5.08
CA ILE A 143 -1.62 -2.74 5.10
C ILE A 143 -1.73 -1.37 4.42
N ASN A 144 -1.70 -0.29 5.20
CA ASN A 144 -1.72 1.08 4.70
C ASN A 144 -1.03 2.03 5.71
N LEU A 145 -0.90 3.30 5.34
CA LEU A 145 -0.30 4.32 6.20
C LEU A 145 -1.09 4.54 7.50
N GLY A 146 -2.40 4.34 7.50
CA GLY A 146 -3.24 4.40 8.69
C GLY A 146 -2.86 3.35 9.73
N THR A 147 -2.63 2.11 9.30
CA THR A 147 -2.16 1.01 10.17
C THR A 147 -0.77 1.29 10.75
N PHE A 148 0.11 1.95 9.98
CA PHE A 148 1.40 2.42 10.49
C PHE A 148 1.24 3.49 11.57
N ALA A 149 0.41 4.52 11.32
CA ALA A 149 0.14 5.56 12.29
C ALA A 149 -0.47 4.97 13.58
N GLU A 150 -1.36 3.98 13.44
CA GLU A 150 -1.95 3.25 14.55
C GLU A 150 -0.90 2.51 15.39
N MET A 151 0.01 1.80 14.73
CA MET A 151 1.12 1.11 15.40
C MET A 151 2.01 2.11 16.14
N CYS A 152 2.40 3.23 15.52
CA CYS A 152 3.18 4.27 16.17
C CYS A 152 2.49 4.84 17.41
N ARG A 153 1.16 5.02 17.36
CA ARG A 153 0.36 5.51 18.49
C ARG A 153 0.32 4.51 19.64
N GLN A 154 0.15 3.22 19.34
CA GLN A 154 0.21 2.15 20.35
C GLN A 154 1.60 2.06 20.98
N ALA A 155 2.65 2.11 20.15
CA ALA A 155 4.02 2.09 20.61
C ALA A 155 4.34 3.29 21.52
N TYR A 156 3.92 4.50 21.13
CA TYR A 156 4.09 5.70 21.96
C TYR A 156 3.35 5.59 23.31
N THR A 157 2.15 5.02 23.31
CA THR A 157 1.40 4.76 24.56
C THR A 157 2.18 3.85 25.50
N ILE A 158 2.71 2.74 24.98
CA ILE A 158 3.54 1.80 25.76
C ILE A 158 4.80 2.51 26.29
N PHE A 159 5.49 3.26 25.43
CA PHE A 159 6.66 4.03 25.82
C PHE A 159 6.35 5.04 26.93
N SER A 160 5.24 5.78 26.83
CA SER A 160 4.84 6.75 27.85
C SER A 160 4.57 6.08 29.19
N ILE A 161 3.94 4.89 29.20
CA ILE A 161 3.72 4.11 30.42
C ILE A 161 5.04 3.66 31.02
N MET A 162 5.95 3.10 30.21
CA MET A 162 7.28 2.67 30.66
C MET A 162 8.08 3.84 31.25
N ASN A 163 8.05 4.99 30.59
CA ASN A 163 8.75 6.18 31.04
C ASN A 163 8.17 6.71 32.35
N ALA A 164 6.83 6.74 32.51
CA ALA A 164 6.19 7.17 33.75
C ALA A 164 6.41 6.20 34.92
N ALA A 165 6.56 4.90 34.65
CA ALA A 165 6.85 3.90 35.69
C ALA A 165 8.30 3.96 36.20
N TRP A 166 9.22 4.54 35.43
CA TRP A 166 10.66 4.59 35.73
C TRP A 166 11.20 6.02 35.98
N SER A 167 10.35 7.04 35.86
CA SER A 167 10.64 8.44 36.20
C SER A 167 10.44 8.71 37.68
#